data_AF-A0A959JXH1-F1
#
_entry.id   AF-A0A959JXH1-F1
#
_cell.length_a   1.000
_cell.length_b   1.000
_cell.length_c   1.000
_cell.angle_alpha   90.00
_cell.angle_beta   90.00
_cell.angle_gamma   90.00
#
_symmetry.space_group_name_H-M   'P 1'
#
loop_
_entity.id
_entity.type
_entity.pdbx_description
1 polymer ?
#
loop_
_entity_poly.entity_id
_entity_poly.type
_entity_poly.pdbx_seq_one_letter_code
_entity_poly.pdbx_strand_id
1 'polypeptide(L)'
;MIQRLQTIFLALAAIVMAFLFNRNISFASAETPLPPGHTDSVLADGIYNTQAHIILLVLVILGILIPVITIFLYKNRPLQMKLSRLTIALIVLSIVLTVVFFYLDYNTLATTIEVKMQFGYAIPVIAIIFLALAVRFIKKDEKLVRSADRLR
;
A
#
# COMPACT_ATOMS: atom_id res chain seq x y z
N MET A 1 -9.89 11.20 22.25
CA MET A 1 -9.50 9.83 22.66
C MET A 1 -8.81 9.15 21.50
N ILE A 2 -7.47 9.27 21.44
CA ILE A 2 -6.62 8.64 20.41
C ILE A 2 -6.26 7.18 20.78
N GLN A 3 -6.54 6.76 22.02
CA GLN A 3 -6.35 5.39 22.53
C GLN A 3 -7.55 4.50 22.21
N ARG A 4 -7.79 4.24 20.93
CA ARG A 4 -8.75 3.20 20.52
C ARG A 4 -8.05 2.22 19.61
N LEU A 5 -8.44 0.95 19.64
CA LEU A 5 -7.78 -0.10 18.87
C LEU A 5 -7.75 0.18 17.35
N GLN A 6 -8.69 0.99 16.84
CA GLN A 6 -8.70 1.48 15.46
C GLN A 6 -7.45 2.29 15.06
N THR A 7 -6.92 3.16 15.93
CA THR A 7 -5.76 4.02 15.60
C THR A 7 -4.48 3.22 15.52
N ILE A 8 -4.38 2.14 16.32
CA ILE A 8 -3.26 1.19 16.26
C ILE A 8 -3.21 0.52 14.89
N PHE A 9 -4.35 0.02 14.38
CA PHE A 9 -4.39 -0.61 13.06
C PHE A 9 -4.13 0.36 11.90
N LEU A 10 -4.61 1.61 12.00
CA LEU A 10 -4.28 2.64 11.02
C LEU A 10 -2.79 3.00 11.02
N ALA A 11 -2.18 3.10 12.20
CA ALA A 11 -0.76 3.36 12.35
C ALA A 11 0.09 2.20 11.81
N LEU A 12 -0.27 0.95 12.15
CA LEU A 12 0.39 -0.24 11.64
C LEU A 12 0.29 -0.32 10.11
N ALA A 13 -0.86 -0.02 9.52
CA ALA A 13 -1.00 0.04 8.06
C ALA A 13 -0.06 1.07 7.42
N ALA A 14 0.03 2.27 8.01
CA ALA A 14 0.94 3.32 7.53
C ALA A 14 2.42 2.91 7.65
N ILE A 15 2.81 2.31 8.78
CA ILE A 15 4.17 1.83 9.03
C ILE A 15 4.54 0.71 8.04
N VAL A 16 3.65 -0.26 7.84
CA VAL A 16 3.83 -1.35 6.87
C VAL A 16 4.02 -0.79 5.47
N MET A 17 3.18 0.14 5.04
CA MET A 17 3.34 0.79 3.73
C MET A 17 4.64 1.57 3.63
N ALA A 18 5.10 2.22 4.71
CA ALA A 18 6.37 2.95 4.72
C ALA A 18 7.58 2.04 4.50
N PHE A 19 7.52 0.76 4.88
CA PHE A 19 8.59 -0.19 4.59
C PHE A 19 8.84 -0.37 3.08
N LEU A 20 7.83 -0.15 2.21
CA LEU A 20 8.01 -0.20 0.76
C LEU A 20 8.94 0.90 0.20
N PHE A 21 9.30 1.92 0.97
CA PHE A 21 10.34 2.88 0.59
C PHE A 21 11.75 2.31 0.71
N ASN A 22 11.92 1.24 1.48
CA ASN A 22 13.21 0.58 1.58
C ASN A 22 13.52 -0.10 0.25
N ARG A 23 14.62 0.34 -0.40
CA ARG A 23 15.07 -0.19 -1.69
C ARG A 23 15.29 -1.71 -1.67
N ASN A 24 15.63 -2.28 -0.51
CA ASN A 24 15.82 -3.72 -0.34
C ASN A 24 14.52 -4.53 -0.44
N ILE A 25 13.36 -3.87 -0.39
CA ILE A 25 12.05 -4.49 -0.59
C ILE A 25 11.66 -4.30 -2.05
N SER A 26 12.04 -5.29 -2.86
CA SER A 26 11.68 -5.36 -4.27
C SER A 26 10.48 -6.27 -4.50
N PHE A 27 9.75 -5.97 -5.56
CA PHE A 27 8.68 -6.82 -6.10
C PHE A 27 9.25 -7.89 -7.01
N ALA A 28 10.27 -7.56 -7.79
CA ALA A 28 10.99 -8.52 -8.60
C ALA A 28 12.47 -8.13 -8.71
N SER A 29 13.33 -9.11 -8.98
CA SER A 29 14.75 -8.88 -9.23
C SER A 29 15.27 -9.76 -10.37
N ALA A 30 16.18 -9.22 -11.18
CA ALA A 30 16.96 -9.96 -12.16
C ALA A 30 18.31 -10.39 -11.58
N GLU A 31 18.82 -11.56 -11.97
CA GLU A 31 20.14 -12.06 -11.51
C GLU A 31 21.32 -11.33 -12.14
N THR A 32 21.13 -10.80 -13.36
CA THR A 32 22.14 -10.03 -14.08
C THR A 32 21.57 -8.66 -14.44
N PRO A 33 22.34 -7.57 -14.22
CA PRO A 33 21.96 -6.25 -14.73
C PRO A 33 21.76 -6.28 -16.23
N LEU A 34 20.83 -5.45 -16.73
CA LEU A 34 20.56 -5.32 -18.15
C LEU A 34 21.83 -4.98 -18.96
N PRO A 35 21.97 -5.47 -20.21
CA PRO A 35 23.09 -5.09 -21.07
C PRO A 35 23.19 -3.56 -21.25
N PRO A 36 24.42 -3.00 -21.38
CA PRO A 36 24.63 -1.58 -21.61
C PRO A 36 23.80 -1.10 -22.82
N GLY A 37 23.01 -0.03 -22.65
CA GLY A 37 22.07 0.48 -23.65
C GLY A 37 20.60 0.53 -23.21
N HIS A 38 20.28 -0.06 -22.05
CA HIS A 38 18.94 -0.05 -21.45
C HIS A 38 18.90 0.75 -20.14
N THR A 39 19.70 1.81 -20.01
CA THR A 39 19.83 2.62 -18.78
C THR A 39 18.54 3.29 -18.35
N ASP A 40 17.61 3.49 -19.29
CA ASP A 40 16.30 4.09 -19.04
C ASP A 40 15.23 3.03 -18.69
N SER A 41 15.60 1.74 -18.72
CA SER A 41 14.71 0.67 -18.32
C SER A 41 14.48 0.69 -16.82
N VAL A 42 13.23 0.44 -16.44
CA VAL A 42 12.80 0.29 -15.05
C VAL A 42 13.47 -0.90 -14.35
N LEU A 43 14.07 -1.82 -15.12
CA LEU A 43 14.87 -2.96 -14.64
C LEU A 43 16.38 -2.76 -14.85
N ALA A 44 16.86 -1.54 -15.15
CA ALA A 44 18.27 -1.27 -15.48
C ALA A 44 19.25 -1.71 -14.38
N ASP A 45 18.87 -1.53 -13.11
CA ASP A 45 19.64 -1.98 -11.94
C ASP A 45 19.26 -3.39 -11.48
N GLY A 46 18.41 -4.09 -12.24
CA GLY A 46 17.90 -5.42 -11.93
C GLY A 46 16.87 -5.45 -10.81
N ILE A 47 16.35 -4.30 -10.35
CA ILE A 47 15.43 -4.23 -9.22
C ILE A 47 14.12 -3.55 -9.64
N TYR A 48 13.01 -4.29 -9.54
CA TYR A 48 11.68 -3.73 -9.68
C TYR A 48 11.09 -3.43 -8.31
N ASN A 49 10.93 -2.16 -7.95
CA ASN A 49 10.37 -1.72 -6.66
C ASN A 49 9.34 -0.59 -6.85
N THR A 50 8.94 0.09 -5.78
CA THR A 50 7.94 1.18 -5.82
C THR A 50 8.42 2.45 -6.52
N GLN A 51 9.72 2.62 -6.68
CA GLN A 51 10.36 3.79 -7.31
C GLN A 51 10.46 3.63 -8.84
N ALA A 52 10.21 2.42 -9.34
CA ALA A 52 10.13 2.06 -10.75
C ALA A 52 9.27 3.02 -11.58
N HIS A 53 8.12 3.41 -11.04
CA HIS A 53 7.12 4.24 -11.72
C HIS A 53 6.62 5.32 -10.77
N ILE A 54 6.59 6.57 -11.24
CA ILE A 54 6.12 7.71 -10.42
C ILE A 54 4.70 7.51 -9.90
N ILE A 55 3.84 6.84 -10.68
CA ILE A 55 2.46 6.54 -10.30
C ILE A 55 2.42 5.57 -9.10
N LEU A 56 3.29 4.55 -9.08
CA LEU A 56 3.39 3.61 -7.95
C LEU A 56 3.88 4.32 -6.69
N LEU A 57 4.88 5.19 -6.83
CA LEU A 57 5.41 6.00 -5.72
C LEU A 57 4.32 6.90 -5.13
N VAL A 58 3.53 7.57 -5.96
CA VAL A 58 2.39 8.40 -5.51
C VAL A 58 1.36 7.55 -4.77
N LEU A 59 1.01 6.36 -5.28
CA LEU A 59 0.04 5.49 -4.62
C LEU A 59 0.53 5.00 -3.24
N VAL A 60 1.82 4.71 -3.11
CA VAL A 60 2.43 4.33 -1.82
C VAL A 60 2.39 5.49 -0.84
N ILE A 61 2.72 6.71 -1.28
CA ILE A 61 2.63 7.93 -0.46
C ILE A 61 1.19 8.13 0.04
N LEU A 62 0.20 8.03 -0.85
CA LEU A 62 -1.21 8.15 -0.47
C LEU A 62 -1.64 7.02 0.49
N GLY A 63 -1.12 5.82 0.30
CA GLY A 63 -1.30 4.66 1.18
C GLY A 63 -0.80 4.88 2.60
N ILE A 64 0.14 5.81 2.82
CA ILE A 64 0.67 6.19 4.14
C ILE A 64 -0.03 7.42 4.69
N LEU A 65 -0.14 8.48 3.87
CA LEU A 65 -0.67 9.77 4.30
C LEU A 65 -2.15 9.68 4.68
N ILE A 66 -2.97 8.95 3.92
CA ILE A 66 -4.41 8.88 4.19
C ILE A 66 -4.68 8.20 5.54
N PRO A 67 -4.10 7.04 5.89
CA PRO A 67 -4.24 6.46 7.22
C PRO A 67 -3.76 7.37 8.36
N VAL A 68 -2.62 8.06 8.17
CA VAL A 68 -2.09 9.01 9.16
C VAL A 68 -3.07 10.15 9.40
N ILE A 69 -3.58 10.78 8.32
CA ILE A 69 -4.62 11.81 8.41
C ILE A 69 -5.88 11.24 9.10
N THR A 70 -6.28 10.02 8.73
CA THR A 70 -7.46 9.35 9.28
C THR A 70 -7.40 9.19 10.80
N ILE A 71 -6.22 9.01 11.38
CA ILE A 71 -6.03 8.95 12.85
C ILE A 71 -6.49 10.25 13.52
N PHE A 72 -6.17 11.41 12.94
CA PHE A 72 -6.55 12.72 13.48
C PHE A 72 -8.03 13.04 13.27
N LEU A 73 -8.72 12.36 12.35
CA LEU A 73 -10.16 12.48 12.13
C LEU A 73 -11.01 11.73 13.17
N TYR A 74 -10.50 11.58 14.39
CA TYR A 74 -11.14 10.88 15.49
C TYR A 74 -12.43 11.54 16.01
N LYS A 75 -12.96 12.57 15.38
CA LYS A 75 -14.30 13.08 15.71
C LYS A 75 -15.36 12.55 14.75
N ASN A 76 -14.96 12.05 13.58
CA ASN A 76 -15.89 11.71 12.50
C ASN A 76 -15.78 10.22 12.10
N ARG A 77 -16.51 9.37 12.86
CA ARG A 77 -16.97 7.99 12.54
C ARG A 77 -17.03 7.65 11.06
N PRO A 78 -18.08 8.16 10.41
CA PRO A 78 -18.34 7.86 9.01
C PRO A 78 -17.18 8.21 8.08
N LEU A 79 -16.51 9.34 8.32
CA LEU A 79 -15.40 9.79 7.48
C LEU A 79 -14.17 8.90 7.65
N GLN A 80 -13.83 8.48 8.88
CA GLN A 80 -12.74 7.51 9.10
C GLN A 80 -12.98 6.22 8.32
N MET A 81 -14.20 5.68 8.36
CA MET A 81 -14.55 4.47 7.59
C MET A 81 -14.48 4.66 6.08
N LYS A 82 -14.84 5.84 5.56
CA LYS A 82 -14.76 6.14 4.12
C LYS A 82 -13.30 6.22 3.67
N LEU A 83 -12.47 6.96 4.41
CA LEU A 83 -11.05 7.11 4.10
C LEU A 83 -10.29 5.80 4.19
N SER A 84 -10.52 4.97 5.22
CA SER A 84 -9.86 3.66 5.29
C SER A 84 -10.25 2.73 4.13
N ARG A 85 -11.51 2.77 3.68
CA ARG A 85 -11.95 2.01 2.48
C ARG A 85 -11.33 2.55 1.20
N LEU A 86 -11.22 3.87 1.08
CA LEU A 86 -10.51 4.51 -0.03
C LEU A 86 -9.04 4.08 -0.06
N THR A 87 -8.35 4.07 1.09
CA THR A 87 -6.97 3.60 1.18
C THR A 87 -6.85 2.14 0.74
N ILE A 88 -7.76 1.26 1.15
CA ILE A 88 -7.77 -0.14 0.67
C ILE A 88 -7.89 -0.18 -0.85
N ALA A 89 -8.81 0.58 -1.45
CA ALA A 89 -8.97 0.63 -2.90
C ALA A 89 -7.71 1.14 -3.62
N LEU A 90 -7.04 2.15 -3.07
CA LEU A 90 -5.78 2.67 -3.62
C LEU A 90 -4.63 1.66 -3.53
N ILE A 91 -4.53 0.91 -2.43
CA ILE A 91 -3.52 -0.15 -2.31
C ILE A 91 -3.81 -1.30 -3.28
N VAL A 92 -5.08 -1.69 -3.44
CA VAL A 92 -5.46 -2.69 -4.46
C VAL A 92 -5.10 -2.20 -5.87
N LEU A 93 -5.40 -0.94 -6.19
CA LEU A 93 -5.00 -0.33 -7.45
C LEU A 93 -3.48 -0.35 -7.63
N SER A 94 -2.71 -0.05 -6.58
CA SER A 94 -1.25 -0.14 -6.60
C SER A 94 -0.77 -1.55 -6.95
N ILE A 95 -1.34 -2.59 -6.34
CA ILE A 95 -0.96 -3.99 -6.64
C ILE A 95 -1.23 -4.32 -8.10
N VAL A 96 -2.41 -3.96 -8.61
CA VAL A 96 -2.80 -4.20 -10.01
C VAL A 96 -1.85 -3.49 -10.96
N LEU A 97 -1.56 -2.20 -10.73
CA LEU A 97 -0.65 -1.44 -11.57
C LEU A 97 0.79 -1.97 -11.50
N THR A 98 1.27 -2.40 -10.32
CA THR A 98 2.59 -3.02 -10.19
C THR A 98 2.72 -4.24 -11.12
N VAL A 99 1.70 -5.10 -11.17
CA VAL A 99 1.68 -6.30 -12.04
C VAL A 99 1.57 -5.92 -13.52
N VAL A 100 0.69 -4.97 -13.86
CA VAL A 100 0.50 -4.52 -15.25
C VAL A 100 1.78 -3.89 -15.79
N PHE A 101 2.37 -2.94 -15.07
CA PHE A 101 3.62 -2.30 -15.47
C PHE A 101 4.76 -3.29 -15.55
N PHE A 102 4.86 -4.23 -14.60
CA PHE A 102 5.86 -5.30 -14.67
C PHE A 102 5.73 -6.10 -15.97
N TYR A 103 4.51 -6.47 -16.37
CA TYR A 103 4.28 -7.21 -17.61
C TYR A 103 4.62 -6.38 -18.86
N LEU A 104 4.27 -5.09 -18.88
CA LEU A 104 4.60 -4.19 -19.99
C LEU A 104 6.11 -3.99 -20.13
N ASP A 105 6.81 -3.75 -19.01
CA ASP A 105 8.25 -3.56 -18.97
C ASP A 105 8.98 -4.86 -19.33
N TYR A 106 8.51 -6.02 -18.82
CA TYR A 106 9.11 -7.30 -19.13
C TYR A 106 8.99 -7.70 -20.60
N ASN A 107 7.84 -7.45 -21.24
CA ASN A 107 7.65 -7.76 -22.66
C ASN A 107 8.49 -6.90 -23.60
N THR A 108 8.83 -5.67 -23.19
CA THR A 108 9.71 -4.80 -24.01
C THR A 108 11.18 -5.22 -23.94
N LEU A 109 11.57 -5.98 -22.92
CA LEU A 109 12.94 -6.47 -22.72
C LEU A 109 13.24 -7.80 -23.44
N ALA A 110 12.34 -8.26 -24.31
CA ALA A 110 12.51 -9.36 -25.26
C ALA A 110 13.60 -10.39 -24.88
N THR A 111 13.22 -11.37 -24.05
CA THR A 111 13.83 -12.71 -23.96
C THR A 111 15.19 -12.91 -23.30
N THR A 112 15.86 -11.92 -22.69
CA THR A 112 17.25 -12.14 -22.23
C THR A 112 17.50 -12.34 -20.74
N ILE A 113 16.51 -12.23 -19.86
CA ILE A 113 16.76 -12.17 -18.41
C ILE A 113 15.75 -12.96 -17.59
N GLU A 114 16.26 -13.80 -16.70
CA GLU A 114 15.45 -14.49 -15.70
C GLU A 114 15.11 -13.52 -14.56
N VAL A 115 13.81 -13.27 -14.37
CA VAL A 115 13.30 -12.38 -13.32
C VAL A 115 12.59 -13.20 -12.26
N LYS A 116 13.01 -13.04 -11.01
CA LYS A 116 12.43 -13.72 -9.85
C LYS A 116 11.51 -12.78 -9.08
N MET A 117 10.32 -13.27 -8.73
CA MET A 117 9.43 -12.54 -7.83
C MET A 117 9.97 -12.54 -6.41
N GLN A 118 9.81 -11.40 -5.75
CA GLN A 118 10.37 -11.09 -4.45
C GLN A 118 9.25 -10.81 -3.43
N PHE A 119 9.62 -10.76 -2.15
CA PHE A 119 8.67 -10.67 -1.03
C PHE A 119 7.92 -9.32 -0.96
N GLY A 120 8.29 -8.30 -1.73
CA GLY A 120 7.68 -6.97 -1.66
C GLY A 120 6.16 -6.94 -1.85
N TYR A 121 5.59 -7.90 -2.57
CA TYR A 121 4.14 -8.01 -2.77
C TYR A 121 3.36 -8.33 -1.48
N ALA A 122 4.00 -8.92 -0.46
CA ALA A 122 3.34 -9.24 0.81
C ALA A 122 3.00 -8.00 1.63
N ILE A 123 3.82 -6.94 1.53
CA ILE A 123 3.67 -5.70 2.30
C ILE A 123 2.32 -5.00 2.06
N PRO A 124 1.90 -4.69 0.81
CA PRO A 124 0.60 -4.06 0.58
C PRO A 124 -0.58 -4.97 0.98
N VAL A 125 -0.43 -6.29 0.90
CA VAL A 125 -1.46 -7.24 1.37
C VAL A 125 -1.63 -7.16 2.89
N ILE A 126 -0.53 -7.14 3.65
CA ILE A 126 -0.54 -6.97 5.10
C ILE A 126 -1.17 -5.62 5.49
N ALA A 127 -0.86 -4.55 4.76
CA ALA A 127 -1.47 -3.24 4.99
C ALA A 127 -3.00 -3.26 4.80
N ILE A 128 -3.51 -3.95 3.78
CA ILE A 128 -4.95 -4.14 3.55
C ILE A 128 -5.60 -4.85 4.74
N ILE A 129 -4.96 -5.89 5.29
CA ILE A 129 -5.49 -6.61 6.46
C ILE A 129 -5.63 -5.66 7.66
N PHE A 130 -4.61 -4.85 7.94
CA PHE A 130 -4.68 -3.87 9.03
C PHE A 130 -5.75 -2.81 8.79
N LEU A 131 -5.89 -2.28 7.57
CA LEU A 131 -6.96 -1.34 7.25
C LEU A 131 -8.37 -1.97 7.38
N ALA A 132 -8.53 -3.23 6.98
CA ALA A 132 -9.79 -3.96 7.13
C ALA A 132 -10.15 -4.15 8.61
N LEU A 133 -9.17 -4.46 9.46
CA LEU A 133 -9.34 -4.52 10.91
C LEU A 133 -9.71 -3.14 11.47
N ALA A 134 -9.01 -2.07 11.06
CA ALA A 134 -9.35 -0.70 11.46
C ALA A 134 -10.81 -0.37 11.14
N VAL A 135 -11.28 -0.64 9.92
CA VAL A 135 -12.69 -0.43 9.51
C VAL A 135 -13.65 -1.21 10.39
N ARG A 136 -13.34 -2.47 10.74
CA ARG A 136 -14.18 -3.28 11.64
C ARG A 136 -14.32 -2.64 13.02
N PHE A 137 -13.21 -2.17 13.60
CA PHE A 137 -13.23 -1.52 14.92
C PHE A 137 -13.94 -0.16 14.88
N ILE A 138 -13.72 0.66 13.84
CA ILE A 138 -14.43 1.93 13.67
C ILE A 138 -15.95 1.69 13.58
N LYS A 139 -16.38 0.66 12.83
CA LYS A 139 -17.80 0.31 12.68
C LYS A 139 -18.41 -0.16 14.00
N LYS A 140 -17.66 -0.88 14.83
CA LYS A 140 -18.10 -1.31 16.17
C LYS A 140 -18.29 -0.10 17.08
N ASP A 141 -17.33 0.80 17.09
CA ASP A 141 -17.36 2.03 17.88
C ASP A 141 -18.54 2.93 17.51
N GLU A 142 -18.79 3.11 16.21
CA GLU A 142 -19.92 3.89 15.71
C GLU A 142 -21.27 3.33 16.17
N LYS A 143 -21.42 1.98 16.13
CA LYS A 143 -22.64 1.32 16.61
C LYS A 143 -22.88 1.54 18.10
N LEU A 144 -21.82 1.48 18.92
CA LEU A 144 -21.92 1.69 20.37
C LEU A 144 -22.41 3.11 20.68
N VAL A 145 -21.80 4.12 20.04
CA VAL A 145 -22.20 5.53 20.21
C VAL A 145 -23.65 5.72 19.79
N ARG A 146 -24.04 5.20 18.62
CA ARG A 146 -25.41 5.34 18.10
C ARG A 146 -26.45 4.60 18.94
N SER A 147 -26.08 3.50 19.59
CA SER A 147 -26.99 2.78 20.50
C SER A 147 -27.22 3.54 21.81
N ALA A 148 -26.20 4.20 22.35
CA ALA A 148 -26.33 5.02 23.55
C ALA A 148 -27.20 6.27 23.31
N ASP A 149 -27.10 6.87 22.13
CA ASP A 149 -27.90 8.03 21.74
C ASP A 149 -29.39 7.73 21.57
N ARG A 150 -29.76 6.45 21.33
CA ARG A 150 -31.17 6.04 21.22
C ARG A 150 -31.88 5.86 22.57
N LEU A 151 -31.12 5.81 23.66
CA LEU A 151 -31.64 5.61 25.03
C LEU A 151 -31.72 6.92 25.82
N ARG A 152 -31.24 8.02 25.25
CA ARG A 152 -31.40 9.38 25.77
C ARG A 152 -32.57 10.06 25.09
#